data_AF-A0A286E6T3-F1
#
_entry.id   AF-A0A286E6T3-F1
#
_cell.length_a   1.000
_cell.length_b   1.000
_cell.length_c   1.000
_cell.angle_alpha   90.00
_cell.angle_beta   90.00
_cell.angle_gamma   90.00
#
_symmetry.space_group_name_H-M   'P 1'
#
loop_
_entity.id
_entity.type
_entity.pdbx_description
1 polymer ?
#
loop_
_entity_poly.entity_id
_entity_poly.type
_entity_poly.pdbx_seq_one_letter_code
_entity_poly.pdbx_strand_id
1 'polypeptide(L)'
;MGDEAGIRRHRDRGGSLTAFADRLLVVCPGCGGRAVVVPRPDLPAPRWGSELLFMPRRLTCGGCGLVRAWQAERKGPALVGAVLGGPDDPFFGQSLWLRTPCVGHVLWAYNAAHVEALAAYVGASLRERGPFSPTSAMIARLPEWMKRGRHRAPVLAGLATLAELAERSSPADRSPAAHPHGGRPRPHEALLFTREPW
;
A
#
# COMPACT_ATOMS: atom_id res chain seq x y z
N MET A 1 -5.28 -35.38 20.21
CA MET A 1 -5.86 -34.11 20.70
C MET A 1 -6.03 -33.22 19.47
N GLY A 2 -7.19 -33.31 18.82
CA GLY A 2 -7.44 -32.64 17.54
C GLY A 2 -7.67 -31.16 17.79
N ASP A 3 -6.80 -30.32 17.23
CA ASP A 3 -6.96 -28.87 17.25
C ASP A 3 -8.11 -28.52 16.30
N GLU A 4 -9.30 -28.31 16.86
CA GLU A 4 -10.48 -27.82 16.17
C GLU A 4 -10.26 -26.32 15.86
N ALA A 5 -9.32 -26.04 14.96
CA ALA A 5 -9.06 -24.71 14.44
C ALA A 5 -10.30 -24.30 13.63
N GLY A 6 -11.26 -23.67 14.32
CA GLY A 6 -12.53 -23.22 13.76
C GLY A 6 -12.33 -22.50 12.41
N ILE A 7 -13.26 -22.74 11.48
CA ILE A 7 -13.20 -22.20 10.11
C ILE A 7 -13.10 -20.67 10.18
N ARG A 8 -11.90 -20.12 9.94
CA ARG A 8 -11.72 -18.68 9.76
C ARG A 8 -12.28 -18.27 8.41
N ARG A 9 -13.39 -17.54 8.42
CA ARG A 9 -14.08 -17.05 7.24
C ARG A 9 -13.68 -15.61 6.95
N HIS A 10 -13.36 -15.32 5.70
CA HIS A 10 -13.18 -13.95 5.23
C HIS A 10 -14.27 -13.61 4.21
N ARG A 11 -14.95 -12.48 4.43
CA ARG A 11 -15.90 -11.90 3.49
C ARG A 11 -15.27 -10.71 2.80
N ASP A 12 -15.15 -10.79 1.48
CA ASP A 12 -14.65 -9.66 0.68
C ASP A 12 -15.70 -8.53 0.68
N ARG A 13 -15.34 -7.40 1.28
CA ARG A 13 -16.18 -6.18 1.31
C ARG A 13 -16.05 -5.34 0.03
N GLY A 14 -15.26 -5.77 -0.96
CA GLY A 14 -15.06 -5.04 -2.21
C GLY A 14 -14.15 -3.82 -2.09
N GLY A 15 -13.37 -3.71 -1.00
CA GLY A 15 -12.48 -2.57 -0.77
C GLY A 15 -11.41 -2.46 -1.85
N SER A 16 -11.29 -1.29 -2.47
CA SER A 16 -10.24 -1.02 -3.45
C SER A 16 -8.90 -0.77 -2.76
N LEU A 17 -7.78 -1.00 -3.47
CA LEU A 17 -6.45 -0.71 -2.97
C LEU A 17 -6.29 0.78 -2.58
N THR A 18 -7.06 1.66 -3.23
CA THR A 18 -7.09 3.10 -2.95
C THR A 18 -7.54 3.42 -1.53
N ALA A 19 -8.32 2.55 -0.88
CA ALA A 19 -8.74 2.73 0.51
C ALA A 19 -7.55 2.73 1.50
N PHE A 20 -6.39 2.23 1.09
CA PHE A 20 -5.16 2.22 1.90
C PHE A 20 -4.15 3.29 1.44
N ALA A 21 -4.51 4.14 0.47
CA ALA A 21 -3.62 5.14 -0.10
C ALA A 21 -3.66 6.48 0.66
N ASP A 22 -4.46 6.61 1.71
CA ASP A 22 -4.52 7.78 2.59
C ASP A 22 -3.25 7.95 3.44
N ARG A 23 -2.54 6.86 3.71
CA ARG A 23 -1.28 6.88 4.44
C ARG A 23 -0.32 5.84 3.89
N LEU A 24 0.85 6.26 3.42
CA LEU A 24 1.91 5.35 2.98
C LEU A 24 3.13 5.48 3.88
N LEU A 25 3.66 4.36 4.33
CA LEU A 25 4.94 4.27 5.02
C LEU A 25 6.03 4.04 3.97
N VAL A 26 7.00 4.94 3.88
CA VAL A 26 8.05 4.93 2.86
C VAL A 26 9.43 5.05 3.49
N VAL A 27 10.46 4.67 2.75
CA VAL A 27 11.85 4.94 3.11
C VAL A 27 12.13 6.44 2.91
N CYS A 28 12.62 7.10 3.94
CA CYS A 28 13.05 8.49 3.86
C CYS A 28 14.27 8.61 2.94
N PRO A 29 14.24 9.45 1.89
CA PRO A 29 15.41 9.66 1.03
C PRO A 29 16.54 10.43 1.72
N GLY A 30 16.28 11.07 2.86
CA GLY A 30 17.29 11.82 3.62
C GLY A 30 18.12 10.94 4.56
N CYS A 31 17.46 10.18 5.44
CA CYS A 31 18.15 9.38 6.47
C CYS A 31 18.00 7.86 6.29
N GLY A 32 17.17 7.40 5.36
CA GLY A 32 16.89 5.97 5.18
C GLY A 32 15.94 5.36 6.22
N GLY A 33 15.50 6.12 7.24
CA GLY A 33 14.49 5.70 8.22
C GLY A 33 13.06 5.77 7.67
N ARG A 34 12.06 5.53 8.51
CA ARG A 34 10.66 5.59 8.08
C ARG A 34 10.18 7.04 7.92
N ALA A 35 9.58 7.33 6.78
CA ALA A 35 8.83 8.54 6.51
C ALA A 35 7.36 8.18 6.19
N VAL A 36 6.50 9.20 6.23
CA VAL A 36 5.07 9.06 5.98
C VAL A 36 4.66 9.98 4.85
N VAL A 37 3.88 9.44 3.91
CA VAL A 37 3.20 10.20 2.85
C VAL A 37 1.71 10.21 3.14
N VAL A 38 1.12 11.40 3.27
CA VAL A 38 -0.32 11.61 3.51
C VAL A 38 -0.87 12.70 2.59
N PRO A 39 -2.19 12.74 2.31
CA PRO A 39 -2.84 13.93 1.79
C PRO A 39 -2.49 15.14 2.65
N ARG A 40 -2.38 16.30 2.01
CA ARG A 40 -2.17 17.56 2.72
C ARG A 40 -3.29 17.77 3.76
N PRO A 41 -2.94 18.03 5.04
CA PRO A 41 -3.93 18.11 6.12
C PRO A 41 -4.80 19.37 6.05
N ASP A 42 -4.37 20.38 5.29
CA ASP A 42 -5.09 21.63 5.06
C ASP A 42 -6.10 21.55 3.90
N LEU A 43 -6.28 20.36 3.31
CA LEU A 43 -7.32 20.10 2.32
C LEU A 43 -8.52 19.41 2.96
N PRO A 44 -9.74 19.60 2.42
CA PRO A 44 -10.90 18.81 2.83
C PRO A 44 -10.64 17.31 2.70
N ALA A 45 -11.31 16.52 3.55
CA ALA A 45 -11.29 15.07 3.40
C ALA A 45 -11.84 14.65 2.02
N PRO A 46 -11.28 13.61 1.38
CA PRO A 46 -11.78 13.14 0.09
C PRO A 46 -13.23 12.70 0.22
N ARG A 47 -14.07 13.12 -0.72
CA ARG A 47 -15.48 12.69 -0.80
C ARG A 47 -15.58 11.29 -1.38
N TRP A 48 -14.67 10.96 -2.30
CA TRP A 48 -14.55 9.66 -2.93
C TRP A 48 -13.11 9.13 -2.80
N GLY A 49 -12.98 7.82 -2.60
CA GLY A 49 -11.66 7.18 -2.48
C GLY A 49 -10.75 7.46 -3.68
N SER A 50 -11.30 7.60 -4.90
CA SER A 50 -10.53 7.93 -6.11
C SER A 50 -9.77 9.25 -6.02
N GLU A 51 -10.22 10.22 -5.21
CA GLU A 51 -9.54 11.50 -5.04
C GLU A 51 -8.14 11.34 -4.44
N LEU A 52 -7.92 10.30 -3.64
CA LEU A 52 -6.61 9.98 -3.09
C LEU A 52 -5.55 9.78 -4.18
N LEU A 53 -5.94 9.46 -5.42
CA LEU A 53 -4.99 9.27 -6.52
C LEU A 53 -4.37 10.58 -7.01
N PHE A 54 -4.99 11.73 -6.77
CA PHE A 54 -4.54 13.02 -7.31
C PHE A 54 -4.52 14.16 -6.28
N MET A 55 -5.01 13.94 -5.05
CA MET A 55 -4.86 14.90 -3.96
C MET A 55 -3.39 15.24 -3.68
N PRO A 56 -3.04 16.52 -3.52
CA PRO A 56 -1.71 16.95 -3.09
C PRO A 56 -1.23 16.20 -1.84
N ARG A 57 0.02 15.74 -1.87
CA ARG A 57 0.62 14.93 -0.80
C ARG A 57 1.76 15.65 -0.11
N ARG A 58 2.00 15.28 1.15
CA ARG A 58 3.17 15.66 1.92
C ARG A 58 3.91 14.42 2.38
N LEU A 59 5.20 14.34 2.06
CA LEU A 59 6.13 13.39 2.66
C LEU A 59 6.78 14.07 3.87
N THR A 60 6.75 13.42 5.02
CA THR A 60 7.38 13.89 6.26
C THR A 60 8.20 12.78 6.92
N CYS A 61 9.41 13.07 7.35
CA CYS A 61 10.23 12.16 8.13
C CYS A 61 10.33 12.62 9.59
N GLY A 62 9.87 11.79 10.53
CA GLY A 62 9.98 12.07 11.96
C GLY A 62 11.40 11.95 12.53
N GLY A 63 12.32 11.29 11.81
CA GLY A 63 13.70 11.09 12.27
C GLY A 63 14.64 12.25 11.92
N CYS A 64 14.61 12.75 10.69
CA CYS A 64 15.51 13.83 10.24
C CYS A 64 14.80 15.14 9.87
N GLY A 65 13.47 15.20 9.97
CA GLY A 65 12.70 16.41 9.66
C GLY A 65 12.53 16.71 8.16
N LEU A 66 12.94 15.81 7.26
CA LEU A 66 12.72 15.99 5.81
C LEU A 66 11.23 16.20 5.51
N VAL A 67 10.92 17.23 4.73
CA VAL A 67 9.59 17.48 4.16
C VAL A 67 9.67 17.63 2.65
N ARG A 68 8.76 16.98 1.92
CA ARG A 68 8.53 17.21 0.47
C ARG A 68 7.04 17.31 0.19
N ALA A 69 6.70 18.04 -0.88
CA ALA A 69 5.33 18.16 -1.38
C ALA A 69 5.23 17.51 -2.76
N TRP A 70 4.07 16.94 -3.06
CA TRP A 70 3.72 16.41 -4.36
C TRP A 70 2.35 16.93 -4.79
N GLN A 71 2.20 17.16 -6.09
CA GLN A 71 0.95 17.54 -6.73
C GLN A 71 0.77 16.69 -7.98
N ALA A 72 -0.47 16.36 -8.31
CA ALA A 72 -0.78 15.65 -9.54
C ALA A 72 -0.37 16.48 -10.76
N GLU A 73 0.18 15.81 -11.77
CA GLU A 73 0.42 16.42 -13.07
C GLU A 73 -0.92 16.84 -13.70
N ARG A 74 -0.94 17.96 -14.41
CA ARG A 74 -2.09 18.42 -15.21
C ARG A 74 -1.86 18.14 -16.68
N LYS A 75 -2.87 17.58 -17.35
CA LYS A 75 -2.97 17.46 -18.81
C LYS A 75 -4.25 18.15 -19.27
N GLY A 76 -4.12 19.42 -19.66
CA GLY A 76 -5.27 20.28 -19.98
C GLY A 76 -6.20 20.43 -18.75
N PRO A 77 -7.51 20.17 -18.86
CA PRO A 77 -8.44 20.24 -17.74
C PRO A 77 -8.37 19.02 -16.81
N ALA A 78 -7.56 18.00 -17.12
CA ALA A 78 -7.50 16.77 -16.36
C ALA A 78 -6.28 16.69 -15.42
N LEU A 79 -6.48 16.10 -14.26
CA LEU A 79 -5.42 15.62 -13.37
C LEU A 79 -5.00 14.20 -13.75
N VAL A 80 -3.70 13.96 -13.75
CA VAL A 80 -3.11 12.64 -13.92
C VAL A 80 -3.04 11.98 -12.55
N GLY A 81 -3.87 10.96 -12.33
CA GLY A 81 -3.87 10.19 -11.09
C GLY A 81 -2.63 9.29 -10.99
N ALA A 82 -2.07 9.24 -9.79
CA ALA A 82 -1.12 8.21 -9.39
C ALA A 82 -1.74 6.83 -9.62
N VAL A 83 -0.95 5.84 -10.04
CA VAL A 83 -1.45 4.45 -10.05
C VAL A 83 -0.75 3.60 -9.03
N LEU A 84 -1.60 2.82 -8.38
CA LEU A 84 -1.30 1.99 -7.24
C LEU A 84 -0.93 0.58 -7.70
N GLY A 85 -0.36 -0.22 -6.79
CA GLY A 85 -0.11 -1.64 -7.04
C GLY A 85 1.36 -2.01 -7.23
N GLY A 86 2.28 -1.28 -6.63
CA GLY A 86 3.71 -1.58 -6.65
C GLY A 86 4.39 -1.45 -5.29
N PRO A 87 5.63 -1.97 -5.16
CA PRO A 87 6.44 -1.91 -3.94
C PRO A 87 7.08 -0.54 -3.68
N ASP A 88 6.76 0.45 -4.52
CA ASP A 88 7.21 1.83 -4.42
C ASP A 88 6.00 2.75 -4.32
N ASP A 89 6.16 3.86 -3.61
CA ASP A 89 5.13 4.86 -3.42
C ASP A 89 4.87 5.59 -4.75
N PRO A 90 3.60 5.77 -5.13
CA PRO A 90 3.24 6.22 -6.47
C PRO A 90 3.32 7.75 -6.63
N PHE A 91 3.65 8.49 -5.57
CA PHE A 91 3.70 9.95 -5.56
C PHE A 91 5.15 10.46 -5.63
N PHE A 92 6.01 9.96 -4.76
CA PHE A 92 7.42 10.37 -4.64
C PHE A 92 8.41 9.32 -5.16
N GLY A 93 7.94 8.14 -5.57
CA GLY A 93 8.78 7.05 -6.11
C GLY A 93 9.74 6.44 -5.10
N GLN A 94 9.51 6.62 -3.81
CA GLN A 94 10.28 6.01 -2.71
C GLN A 94 9.83 4.57 -2.50
N SER A 95 10.77 3.69 -2.17
CA SER A 95 10.39 2.34 -1.78
C SER A 95 9.52 2.36 -0.51
N LEU A 96 8.51 1.50 -0.51
CA LEU A 96 7.66 1.30 0.67
C LEU A 96 8.51 0.79 1.83
N TRP A 97 8.22 1.29 3.03
CA TRP A 97 8.83 0.82 4.27
C TRP A 97 8.41 -0.62 4.56
N LEU A 98 7.12 -0.92 4.38
CA LEU A 98 6.57 -2.25 4.58
C LEU A 98 6.77 -3.11 3.33
N ARG A 99 7.96 -3.69 3.20
CA ARG A 99 8.26 -4.68 2.18
C ARG A 99 9.27 -5.72 2.65
N THR A 100 9.12 -6.96 2.19
CA THR A 100 10.04 -8.06 2.51
C THR A 100 10.12 -9.06 1.35
N PRO A 101 11.26 -9.73 1.12
CA PRO A 101 11.32 -10.88 0.24
C PRO A 101 10.36 -11.98 0.73
N CYS A 102 9.62 -12.59 -0.17
CA CYS A 102 8.65 -13.64 0.14
C CYS A 102 8.43 -14.53 -1.10
N VAL A 103 8.82 -15.81 -1.00
CA VAL A 103 8.59 -16.82 -2.05
C VAL A 103 9.10 -16.36 -3.45
N GLY A 104 10.31 -15.81 -3.51
CA GLY A 104 10.89 -15.30 -4.77
C GLY A 104 10.26 -14.00 -5.30
N HIS A 105 9.35 -13.39 -4.55
CA HIS A 105 8.71 -12.12 -4.85
C HIS A 105 8.97 -11.10 -3.72
N VAL A 106 8.49 -9.86 -3.89
CA VAL A 106 8.43 -8.86 -2.82
C VAL A 106 7.01 -8.78 -2.32
N LEU A 107 6.80 -9.13 -1.05
CA LEU A 107 5.58 -8.85 -0.32
C LEU A 107 5.65 -7.40 0.19
N TRP A 108 4.59 -6.63 0.02
CA TRP A 108 4.56 -5.23 0.41
C TRP A 108 3.16 -4.80 0.87
N ALA A 109 3.10 -3.69 1.62
CA ALA A 109 1.88 -3.03 2.03
C ALA A 109 2.10 -1.51 2.12
N TYR A 110 1.01 -0.73 2.09
CA TYR A 110 1.10 0.73 2.22
C TYR A 110 1.20 1.17 3.67
N ASN A 111 0.45 0.52 4.55
CA ASN A 111 0.36 0.82 5.97
C ASN A 111 -0.11 -0.43 6.74
N ALA A 112 -0.21 -0.31 8.07
CA ALA A 112 -0.63 -1.40 8.95
C ALA A 112 -2.04 -1.93 8.60
N ALA A 113 -3.01 -1.05 8.29
CA ALA A 113 -4.36 -1.48 7.90
C ALA A 113 -4.36 -2.33 6.62
N HIS A 114 -3.47 -2.03 5.66
CA HIS A 114 -3.29 -2.87 4.48
C HIS A 114 -2.69 -4.24 4.85
N VAL A 115 -1.72 -4.30 5.77
CA VAL A 115 -1.17 -5.58 6.28
C VAL A 115 -2.27 -6.43 6.92
N GLU A 116 -3.11 -5.83 7.77
CA GLU A 116 -4.22 -6.52 8.43
C GLU A 116 -5.24 -7.07 7.42
N ALA A 117 -5.59 -6.27 6.40
CA ALA A 117 -6.51 -6.70 5.35
C ALA A 117 -5.95 -7.90 4.56
N LEU A 118 -4.66 -7.88 4.21
CA LEU A 118 -3.99 -8.99 3.55
C LEU A 118 -3.94 -10.22 4.46
N ALA A 119 -3.60 -10.06 5.74
CA ALA A 119 -3.49 -11.15 6.69
C ALA A 119 -4.85 -11.83 6.94
N ALA A 120 -5.92 -11.03 7.06
CA ALA A 120 -7.28 -11.52 7.19
C ALA A 120 -7.71 -12.36 5.98
N TYR A 121 -7.35 -11.94 4.77
CA TYR A 121 -7.68 -12.68 3.54
C TYR A 121 -6.85 -13.97 3.37
N VAL A 122 -5.52 -13.87 3.51
CA VAL A 122 -4.61 -15.00 3.33
C VAL A 122 -4.83 -16.04 4.44
N GLY A 123 -5.07 -15.57 5.66
CA GLY A 123 -5.30 -16.37 6.86
C GLY A 123 -6.69 -17.01 6.96
N ALA A 124 -7.59 -16.76 6.01
CA ALA A 124 -8.90 -17.39 5.97
C ALA A 124 -8.88 -18.75 5.26
N SER A 125 -9.51 -19.74 5.90
CA SER A 125 -9.67 -21.10 5.38
C SER A 125 -10.84 -21.20 4.39
N LEU A 126 -11.81 -20.29 4.53
CA LEU A 126 -12.93 -20.12 3.60
C LEU A 126 -13.04 -18.65 3.19
N ARG A 127 -13.07 -18.39 1.88
CA ARG A 127 -13.12 -17.05 1.29
C ARG A 127 -14.45 -16.91 0.57
N GLU A 128 -15.36 -16.13 1.15
CA GLU A 128 -16.68 -15.87 0.59
C GLU A 128 -16.58 -14.66 -0.35
N ARG A 129 -16.95 -14.85 -1.62
CA ARG A 129 -17.01 -13.76 -2.59
C ARG A 129 -18.23 -12.89 -2.25
N GLY A 130 -17.99 -11.62 -1.92
CA GLY A 130 -19.07 -10.67 -1.69
C GLY A 130 -19.83 -10.32 -2.98
N PRO A 131 -20.98 -9.62 -2.89
CA PRO A 131 -21.79 -9.22 -4.05
C PRO A 131 -21.14 -8.12 -4.90
N PHE A 132 -19.93 -7.68 -4.56
CA PHE A 132 -19.26 -6.53 -5.17
C PHE A 132 -18.50 -6.91 -6.44
N SER A 133 -18.36 -5.95 -7.35
CA SER A 133 -17.71 -6.16 -8.65
C SER A 133 -16.27 -6.69 -8.46
N PRO A 134 -15.90 -7.83 -9.10
CA PRO A 134 -14.58 -8.42 -8.98
C PRO A 134 -13.46 -7.58 -9.60
N THR A 135 -13.76 -6.49 -10.31
CA THR A 135 -12.75 -5.65 -10.98
C THR A 135 -12.19 -4.52 -10.11
N SER A 136 -12.92 -4.11 -9.06
CA SER A 136 -12.51 -2.99 -8.18
C SER A 136 -11.88 -3.43 -6.86
N ALA A 137 -12.18 -4.65 -6.39
CA ALA A 137 -11.69 -5.17 -5.12
C ALA A 137 -10.18 -5.45 -5.16
N MET A 138 -9.46 -4.98 -4.14
CA MET A 138 -8.01 -5.23 -3.97
C MET A 138 -7.71 -6.74 -4.00
N ILE A 139 -8.52 -7.52 -3.29
CA ILE A 139 -8.34 -8.96 -3.12
C ILE A 139 -8.43 -9.71 -4.45
N ALA A 140 -9.37 -9.32 -5.31
CA ALA A 140 -9.52 -9.92 -6.63
C ALA A 140 -8.28 -9.69 -7.51
N ARG A 141 -7.63 -8.53 -7.36
CA ARG A 141 -6.44 -8.10 -8.11
C ARG A 141 -5.11 -8.58 -7.50
N LEU A 142 -5.13 -9.33 -6.40
CA LEU A 142 -3.89 -9.85 -5.82
C LEU A 142 -3.15 -10.74 -6.83
N PRO A 143 -1.81 -10.71 -6.85
CA PRO A 143 -0.99 -11.70 -7.54
C PRO A 143 -1.36 -13.14 -7.20
N GLU A 144 -1.32 -14.01 -8.21
CA GLU A 144 -1.69 -15.42 -8.08
C GLU A 144 -0.86 -16.15 -7.01
N TRP A 145 0.43 -15.82 -6.90
CA TRP A 145 1.31 -16.43 -5.91
C TRP A 145 0.86 -16.18 -4.46
N MET A 146 0.19 -15.07 -4.15
CA MET A 146 -0.36 -14.81 -2.81
C MET A 146 -1.65 -15.57 -2.53
N LYS A 147 -2.40 -15.94 -3.58
CA LYS A 147 -3.66 -16.68 -3.45
C LYS A 147 -3.45 -18.19 -3.27
N ARG A 148 -2.34 -18.73 -3.79
CA ARG A 148 -1.99 -20.16 -3.76
C ARG A 148 -1.85 -20.68 -2.33
N GLY A 149 -2.57 -21.76 -2.02
CA GLY A 149 -2.60 -22.38 -0.70
C GLY A 149 -1.21 -22.76 -0.16
N ARG A 150 -0.33 -23.32 -1.00
CA ARG A 150 1.04 -23.69 -0.61
C ARG A 150 1.92 -22.52 -0.16
N HIS A 151 1.58 -21.28 -0.52
CA HIS A 151 2.33 -20.09 -0.12
C HIS A 151 1.70 -19.41 1.11
N ARG A 152 0.59 -19.94 1.66
CA ARG A 152 -0.12 -19.31 2.78
C ARG A 152 0.76 -19.11 4.01
N ALA A 153 1.45 -20.15 4.46
CA ALA A 153 2.33 -20.08 5.61
C ALA A 153 3.46 -19.04 5.44
N PRO A 154 4.27 -19.07 4.35
CA PRO A 154 5.31 -18.06 4.16
C PRO A 154 4.76 -16.64 3.95
N VAL A 155 3.61 -16.47 3.29
CA VAL A 155 2.97 -15.15 3.14
C VAL A 155 2.51 -14.60 4.49
N LEU A 156 1.89 -15.42 5.35
CA LEU A 156 1.48 -14.99 6.69
C LEU A 156 2.68 -14.63 7.56
N ALA A 157 3.78 -15.40 7.49
CA ALA A 157 5.01 -15.05 8.18
C ALA A 157 5.57 -13.71 7.69
N GLY A 158 5.59 -13.49 6.37
CA GLY A 158 6.00 -12.21 5.79
C GLY A 158 5.11 -11.05 6.22
N LEU A 159 3.79 -11.23 6.28
CA LEU A 159 2.85 -10.21 6.77
C LEU A 159 3.05 -9.90 8.24
N ALA A 160 3.38 -10.90 9.08
CA ALA A 160 3.75 -10.68 10.47
C ALA A 160 5.04 -9.84 10.60
N THR A 161 6.05 -10.12 9.78
CA THR A 161 7.25 -9.26 9.69
C THR A 161 6.90 -7.83 9.29
N LEU A 162 5.98 -7.63 8.33
CA LEU A 162 5.53 -6.29 7.96
C LEU A 162 4.79 -5.58 9.09
N ALA A 163 3.99 -6.31 9.88
CA ALA A 163 3.30 -5.75 11.04
C ALA A 163 4.29 -5.24 12.09
N GLU A 164 5.31 -6.04 12.43
CA GLU A 164 6.39 -5.60 13.32
C GLU A 164 7.16 -4.39 12.76
N LEU A 165 7.42 -4.39 11.45
CA LEU A 165 8.15 -3.31 10.78
C LEU A 165 7.36 -1.98 10.78
N ALA A 166 6.03 -2.03 10.87
CA ALA A 166 5.17 -0.85 10.94
C ALA A 166 5.35 -0.02 12.23
N GLU A 167 5.76 -0.68 13.32
CA GLU A 167 6.07 -0.04 14.61
C GLU A 167 7.50 0.51 14.66
N ARG A 168 8.37 0.04 13.77
CA ARG A 168 9.77 0.45 13.68
C ARG A 168 9.94 1.67 12.78
N SER A 169 11.02 2.43 13.00
CA SER A 169 11.26 3.67 12.24
C SER A 169 12.73 4.04 12.03
N SER A 170 13.67 3.38 12.72
CA SER A 170 15.09 3.67 12.57
C SER A 170 15.59 3.20 11.21
N PRO A 171 16.54 3.90 10.56
CA PRO A 171 17.17 3.41 9.33
C PRO A 171 17.72 1.98 9.42
N ALA A 172 18.15 1.55 10.61
CA ALA A 172 18.66 0.20 10.87
C ALA A 172 17.57 -0.88 10.86
N ASP A 173 16.31 -0.52 11.09
CA ASP A 173 15.17 -1.45 11.07
C ASP A 173 14.72 -1.78 9.65
N ARG A 174 15.19 -1.02 8.66
CA ARG A 174 14.72 -1.10 7.29
C ARG A 174 15.03 -2.47 6.70
N SER A 175 14.00 -3.10 6.14
CA SER A 175 14.14 -4.33 5.37
C SER A 175 15.21 -4.18 4.28
N PRO A 176 16.10 -5.17 4.07
CA PRO A 176 17.05 -5.14 2.98
C PRO A 176 16.39 -5.04 1.61
N ALA A 177 15.12 -5.42 1.47
CA ALA A 177 14.40 -5.19 0.23
C ALA A 177 14.13 -3.69 0.00
N ALA A 178 13.97 -2.88 1.04
CA ALA A 178 13.65 -1.47 0.91
C ALA A 178 14.92 -0.64 0.71
N HIS A 179 15.18 -0.22 -0.52
CA HIS A 179 16.34 0.61 -0.85
C HIS A 179 15.93 2.07 -1.10
N PRO A 180 16.81 3.05 -0.88
CA PRO A 180 16.62 4.39 -1.42
C PRO A 180 16.53 4.29 -2.95
N HIS A 181 15.43 4.76 -3.54
CA HIS A 181 15.26 4.66 -4.98
C HIS A 181 16.18 5.67 -5.70
N GLY A 182 16.96 5.18 -6.68
CA GLY A 182 17.68 6.01 -7.64
C GLY A 182 16.92 6.06 -8.97
N GLY A 183 16.08 7.08 -9.18
CA GLY A 183 15.58 7.45 -10.51
C GLY A 183 14.22 6.88 -10.96
N ARG A 184 13.42 7.80 -11.52
CA ARG A 184 12.12 7.77 -12.24
C ARG A 184 11.11 6.64 -11.95
N PRO A 185 9.85 6.98 -11.55
CA PRO A 185 8.74 6.03 -11.50
C PRO A 185 8.59 5.27 -12.82
N ARG A 186 8.31 3.97 -12.76
CA ARG A 186 7.98 3.18 -13.95
C ARG A 186 6.70 3.77 -14.58
N PRO A 187 6.67 4.00 -15.90
CA PRO A 187 5.44 4.43 -16.56
C PRO A 187 4.45 3.26 -16.56
N HIS A 188 3.38 3.40 -15.79
CA HIS A 188 2.14 2.64 -15.95
C HIS A 188 1.11 3.55 -16.62
N GLU A 189 0.12 2.95 -17.27
CA GLU A 189 -0.97 3.67 -17.93
C GLU A 189 -1.73 4.53 -16.89
N ALA A 190 -1.59 5.85 -16.99
CA ALA A 190 -2.10 6.77 -15.98
C ALA A 190 -3.60 7.05 -16.19
N LEU A 191 -4.36 7.09 -15.10
CA LEU A 191 -5.77 7.45 -15.13
C LEU A 191 -5.92 8.97 -15.19
N LEU A 192 -6.75 9.46 -16.11
CA LEU A 192 -7.06 10.89 -16.25
C LEU A 192 -8.37 11.21 -15.53
N PHE A 193 -8.37 12.28 -14.72
CA PHE A 193 -9.51 12.72 -13.93
C PHE A 193 -9.88 14.17 -14.29
N THR A 194 -11.12 14.41 -14.70
CA THR A 194 -11.58 15.73 -15.22
C THR A 194 -12.34 16.59 -14.22
N ARG A 195 -12.46 16.16 -12.95
CA ARG A 195 -13.17 16.90 -11.89
C ARG A 195 -12.28 17.09 -10.68
N GLU A 196 -12.08 18.36 -10.29
CA GLU A 196 -11.46 18.76 -9.02
C GLU A 196 -12.55 19.23 -8.05
N PRO A 197 -12.50 18.85 -6.77
CA PRO A 197 -13.44 19.34 -5.76
C PRO A 197 -12.83 20.34 -4.75
N TRP A 198 -11.71 20.99 -5.05
CA TRP A 198 -11.12 22.07 -4.25
C TRP A 198 -11.09 23.40 -5.01
#